data_AF-A0A1C5TXI3-F1
#
_entry.id   AF-A0A1C5TXI3-F1
#
_cell.length_a   1.000
_cell.length_b   1.000
_cell.length_c   1.000
_cell.angle_alpha   90.00
_cell.angle_beta   90.00
_cell.angle_gamma   90.00
#
_symmetry.space_group_name_H-M   'P 1'
#
loop_
_entity.id
_entity.type
_entity.pdbx_description
1 polymer ?
#
loop_
_entity_poly.entity_id
_entity_poly.type
_entity_poly.pdbx_seq_one_letter_code
_entity_poly.pdbx_strand_id
1 'polypeptide(L)'
;MKPTIYTAKFSFMEDFEKLYKSGWSDWKSFPDPRKGEYINAPLGSGVYQLRNKKTNRYVLFGTSKHLAHRMTSLLPKPYGAGTRNNEDKQNNVLSNIQDIEYRTMSFINNDDAKQFETYIKFTEQYLFNT
;
A
#
# COMPACT_ATOMS: atom_id res chain seq x y z
N MET A 1 35.80 -12.75 -3.95
CA MET A 1 34.72 -13.75 -4.12
C MET A 1 33.46 -13.01 -4.57
N LYS A 2 32.81 -13.43 -5.67
CA LYS A 2 31.49 -12.89 -6.05
C LYS A 2 30.43 -13.68 -5.26
N PRO A 3 29.48 -13.03 -4.58
CA PRO A 3 28.43 -13.73 -3.86
C PRO A 3 27.60 -14.59 -4.82
N THR A 4 27.26 -15.80 -4.39
CA THR A 4 26.37 -16.71 -5.12
C THR A 4 24.95 -16.15 -5.14
N ILE A 5 24.21 -16.44 -6.21
CA ILE A 5 22.83 -15.93 -6.45
C ILE A 5 21.91 -16.24 -5.26
N TYR A 6 22.09 -17.40 -4.61
CA TYR A 6 21.32 -17.80 -3.42
C TYR A 6 21.58 -16.91 -2.21
N THR A 7 22.84 -16.55 -1.94
CA THR A 7 23.21 -15.68 -0.82
C THR A 7 22.71 -14.25 -1.02
N ALA A 8 22.76 -13.74 -2.26
CA ALA A 8 22.19 -12.44 -2.60
C ALA A 8 20.66 -12.42 -2.44
N LYS A 9 19.98 -13.49 -2.86
CA LYS A 9 18.51 -13.61 -2.71
C LYS A 9 18.08 -13.71 -1.24
N PHE A 10 18.82 -14.43 -0.40
CA PHE A 10 18.55 -14.53 1.03
C PHE A 10 18.74 -13.19 1.74
N SER A 11 19.88 -12.52 1.52
CA SER A 11 20.16 -11.19 2.09
C SER A 11 19.09 -10.17 1.74
N PHE A 12 18.61 -10.18 0.50
CA PHE A 12 17.57 -9.27 0.03
C PHE A 12 16.22 -9.47 0.74
N MET A 13 15.84 -10.71 1.07
CA MET A 13 14.61 -10.99 1.80
C MET A 13 14.70 -10.56 3.27
N GLU A 14 15.87 -10.70 3.91
CA GLU A 14 16.11 -10.23 5.28
C GLU A 14 16.02 -8.71 5.38
N ASP A 15 16.59 -7.99 4.42
CA ASP A 15 16.50 -6.52 4.35
C ASP A 15 15.05 -6.05 4.22
N PHE A 16 14.26 -6.72 3.38
CA PHE A 16 12.84 -6.45 3.25
C PHE A 16 12.01 -6.85 4.46
N GLU A 17 12.35 -7.94 5.16
CA GLU A 17 11.69 -8.28 6.41
C GLU A 17 11.96 -7.21 7.49
N LYS A 18 13.21 -6.76 7.61
CA LYS A 18 13.58 -5.68 8.53
C LYS A 18 12.85 -4.38 8.18
N LEU A 19 12.80 -4.05 6.89
CA LEU A 19 12.09 -2.88 6.39
C LEU A 19 10.58 -3.01 6.62
N TYR A 20 10.00 -4.19 6.44
CA TYR A 20 8.60 -4.47 6.72
C TYR A 20 8.24 -4.28 8.19
N LYS A 21 9.15 -4.65 9.10
CA LYS A 21 8.95 -4.49 10.55
C LYS A 21 9.06 -3.04 11.03
N SER A 22 9.79 -2.18 10.33
CA SER A 22 10.20 -0.87 10.89
C SER A 22 10.04 0.35 9.98
N GLY A 23 9.90 0.18 8.67
CA GLY A 23 9.93 1.29 7.71
C GLY A 23 8.58 1.97 7.46
N TRP A 24 7.50 1.43 8.02
CA TRP A 24 6.17 1.99 7.79
C TRP A 24 5.94 3.25 8.62
N SER A 25 5.17 4.19 8.07
CA SER A 25 4.52 5.22 8.87
C SER A 25 3.54 4.61 9.87
N ASP A 26 3.16 5.39 10.87
CA ASP A 26 2.00 5.06 11.71
C ASP A 26 0.75 4.85 10.87
N TRP A 27 -0.14 4.00 11.39
CA TRP A 27 -1.49 3.84 10.84
C TRP A 27 -2.28 5.13 11.02
N LYS A 28 -2.94 5.57 9.95
CA LYS A 28 -3.81 6.75 9.92
C LYS A 28 -5.15 6.37 9.32
N SER A 29 -6.24 6.98 9.79
CA SER A 29 -7.56 6.82 9.16
C SER A 29 -7.49 7.18 7.69
N PHE A 30 -8.08 6.36 6.82
CA PHE A 30 -8.19 6.68 5.41
C PHE A 30 -9.15 7.87 5.24
N PRO A 31 -8.76 8.91 4.49
CA PRO A 31 -9.50 10.15 4.48
C PRO A 31 -10.85 9.99 3.80
N ASP A 32 -11.87 10.57 4.42
CA ASP A 32 -13.22 10.67 3.88
C ASP A 32 -13.35 11.91 2.99
N PRO A 33 -13.45 11.75 1.65
CA PRO A 33 -13.55 12.88 0.73
C PRO A 33 -14.82 13.71 0.95
N ARG A 34 -15.85 13.13 1.56
CA ARG A 34 -17.12 13.83 1.86
C ARG A 34 -16.97 14.84 3.00
N LYS A 35 -15.87 14.74 3.76
CA LYS A 35 -15.51 15.65 4.87
C LYS A 35 -14.40 16.63 4.49
N GLY A 36 -13.90 16.61 3.25
CA GLY A 36 -12.77 17.43 2.82
C GLY A 36 -11.42 16.98 3.40
N GLU A 37 -11.31 15.73 3.86
CA GLU A 37 -10.06 15.17 4.37
C GLU A 37 -9.08 14.85 3.23
N TYR A 38 -7.79 14.72 3.55
CA TYR A 38 -6.73 14.57 2.56
C TYR A 38 -5.75 13.45 2.91
N ILE A 39 -5.12 12.89 1.87
CA ILE A 39 -4.13 11.82 1.99
C ILE A 39 -2.78 12.43 2.32
N ASN A 40 -2.14 11.93 3.37
CA ASN A 40 -0.75 12.24 3.70
C ASN A 40 0.14 11.10 3.20
N ALA A 41 0.94 11.36 2.17
CA ALA A 41 1.82 10.36 1.58
C ALA A 41 3.19 10.98 1.25
N PRO A 42 4.27 10.18 1.24
CA PRO A 42 5.60 10.65 0.89
C PRO A 42 5.66 11.12 -0.57
N LEU A 43 6.61 12.01 -0.84
CA LEU A 43 6.94 12.43 -2.19
C LEU A 43 7.72 11.33 -2.91
N GLY A 44 7.42 11.16 -4.20
CA GLY A 44 8.10 10.18 -5.05
C GLY A 44 7.61 8.75 -4.84
N SER A 45 8.54 7.80 -5.06
CA SER A 45 8.23 6.37 -5.00
C SER A 45 7.87 5.92 -3.59
N GLY A 46 6.86 5.06 -3.51
CA GLY A 46 6.49 4.46 -2.25
C GLY A 46 5.50 3.32 -2.37
N VAL A 47 5.25 2.71 -1.23
CA VAL A 47 4.29 1.62 -1.03
C VAL A 47 3.25 2.08 -0.02
N TYR A 48 2.00 1.66 -0.21
CA TYR A 48 0.93 1.86 0.76
C TYR A 48 0.28 0.52 1.11
N GLN A 49 -0.29 0.45 2.31
CA GLN A 49 -1.04 -0.70 2.79
C GLN A 49 -2.31 -0.21 3.48
N LEU A 50 -3.44 -0.85 3.20
CA LEU A 50 -4.73 -0.59 3.85
C LEU A 50 -5.11 -1.78 4.73
N ARG A 51 -5.69 -1.49 5.89
CA ARG A 51 -6.37 -2.47 6.74
C ARG A 51 -7.71 -1.95 7.21
N ASN A 52 -8.62 -2.86 7.52
CA ASN A 52 -9.83 -2.53 8.24
C ASN A 52 -9.59 -2.75 9.73
N LYS A 53 -9.57 -1.67 10.53
CA LYS A 53 -9.23 -1.71 11.96
C LYS A 53 -10.23 -2.47 12.82
N LYS A 54 -11.50 -2.48 12.39
CA LYS A 54 -12.59 -3.18 13.09
C LYS A 54 -12.47 -4.70 12.98
N THR A 55 -12.02 -5.20 11.83
CA THR A 55 -11.85 -6.64 11.56
C THR A 55 -10.41 -7.11 11.69
N ASN A 56 -9.46 -6.19 11.83
CA ASN A 56 -8.01 -6.42 11.80
C ASN A 56 -7.56 -7.21 10.55
N ARG A 57 -8.20 -6.99 9.40
CA ARG A 57 -7.85 -7.64 8.13
C ARG A 57 -7.21 -6.66 7.17
N TYR A 58 -6.16 -7.10 6.48
CA TYR A 58 -5.59 -6.33 5.39
C TYR A 58 -6.53 -6.31 4.18
N VAL A 59 -6.77 -5.12 3.65
CA VAL A 59 -7.70 -4.91 2.53
C VAL A 59 -6.95 -5.02 1.22
N LEU A 60 -5.93 -4.19 1.05
CA LEU A 60 -5.11 -4.14 -0.15
C LEU A 60 -3.79 -3.41 0.12
N PHE A 61 -2.90 -3.45 -0.86
CA PHE A 61 -1.64 -2.75 -0.87
C PHE A 61 -1.35 -2.27 -2.30
N GLY A 62 -0.31 -1.47 -2.47
CA GLY A 62 0.20 -1.18 -3.79
C GLY A 62 1.34 -0.19 -3.80
N THR A 63 1.85 0.09 -5.00
CA THR A 63 2.94 1.05 -5.22
C THR A 63 2.60 2.16 -6.21
N SER A 64 3.31 3.28 -6.09
CA SER A 64 3.23 4.39 -7.04
C SER A 64 4.41 5.35 -6.87
N LYS A 65 4.71 6.12 -7.91
CA LYS A 65 5.54 7.34 -7.84
C LYS A 65 4.78 8.55 -7.29
N HIS A 66 3.46 8.42 -7.16
CA HIS A 66 2.52 9.43 -6.66
C HIS A 66 1.48 8.71 -5.80
N LEU A 67 1.83 8.43 -4.54
CA LEU A 67 1.00 7.61 -3.65
C LEU A 67 -0.36 8.23 -3.37
N ALA A 68 -0.43 9.53 -3.09
CA ALA A 68 -1.69 10.22 -2.82
C ALA A 68 -2.68 10.03 -3.98
N HIS A 69 -2.27 10.32 -5.22
CA HIS A 69 -3.11 10.12 -6.40
C HIS A 69 -3.53 8.65 -6.60
N ARG A 70 -2.60 7.71 -6.40
CA ARG A 70 -2.91 6.27 -6.51
C ARG A 70 -3.93 5.84 -5.47
N MET A 71 -3.81 6.30 -4.23
CA MET A 71 -4.74 5.97 -3.16
C MET A 71 -6.10 6.64 -3.38
N THR A 72 -6.17 7.85 -3.95
CA THR A 72 -7.44 8.46 -4.39
C THR A 72 -8.17 7.57 -5.40
N SER A 73 -7.46 6.86 -6.28
CA SER A 73 -8.08 5.93 -7.25
C SER A 73 -8.76 4.70 -6.62
N LEU A 74 -8.56 4.48 -5.31
CA LEU A 74 -9.23 3.41 -4.55
C LEU A 74 -10.66 3.77 -4.16
N LEU A 75 -11.13 4.97 -4.48
CA LEU A 75 -12.51 5.38 -4.27
C LEU A 75 -13.28 5.31 -5.60
N PRO A 76 -14.59 5.08 -5.58
CA PRO A 76 -15.41 5.12 -6.79
C PRO A 76 -15.62 6.57 -7.22
N LYS A 77 -16.09 6.77 -8.46
CA LYS A 77 -16.58 8.09 -8.89
C LYS A 77 -17.76 8.51 -7.99
N PRO A 78 -17.93 9.82 -7.69
CA PRO A 78 -17.13 10.95 -8.17
C PRO A 78 -15.85 11.21 -7.35
N TYR A 79 -15.59 10.44 -6.29
CA TYR A 79 -14.55 10.73 -5.31
C TYR A 79 -13.15 10.26 -5.73
N GLY A 80 -13.07 9.22 -6.56
CA GLY A 80 -11.81 8.65 -6.99
C GLY A 80 -11.34 9.08 -8.38
N ALA A 81 -10.04 8.89 -8.62
CA ALA A 81 -9.35 9.24 -9.86
C ALA A 81 -9.07 8.04 -10.78
N GLY A 82 -9.63 6.86 -10.48
CA GLY A 82 -9.38 5.62 -11.21
C GLY A 82 -10.16 5.52 -12.52
N THR A 83 -9.50 5.01 -13.58
CA THR A 83 -10.13 4.73 -14.88
C THR A 83 -10.34 3.24 -15.16
N ARG A 84 -9.76 2.37 -14.32
CA ARG A 84 -9.88 0.92 -14.46
C ARG A 84 -11.17 0.41 -13.80
N ASN A 85 -11.78 -0.61 -14.38
CA ASN A 85 -12.93 -1.28 -13.78
C ASN A 85 -12.49 -2.08 -12.53
N ASN A 86 -12.62 -1.45 -11.35
CA ASN A 86 -12.30 -2.01 -10.03
C ASN A 86 -13.40 -1.65 -9.02
N GLU A 87 -14.66 -1.59 -9.49
CA GLU A 87 -15.77 -1.07 -8.69
C GLU A 87 -15.95 -1.83 -7.38
N ASP A 88 -15.80 -3.16 -7.36
CA ASP A 88 -15.91 -3.95 -6.13
C ASP A 88 -14.90 -3.51 -5.05
N LYS A 89 -13.64 -3.30 -5.46
CA LYS A 89 -12.56 -2.83 -4.59
C LYS A 89 -12.86 -1.41 -4.09
N GLN A 90 -13.30 -0.55 -4.99
CA GLN A 90 -13.61 0.85 -4.69
C GLN A 90 -14.81 0.98 -3.74
N ASN A 91 -15.87 0.24 -4.01
CA ASN A 91 -17.08 0.19 -3.19
C ASN A 91 -16.78 -0.41 -1.82
N ASN A 92 -15.92 -1.42 -1.73
CA ASN A 92 -15.48 -1.97 -0.44
C ASN A 92 -14.74 -0.93 0.42
N VAL A 93 -13.81 -0.17 -0.18
CA VAL A 93 -13.10 0.90 0.53
C VAL A 93 -14.07 1.99 0.99
N LEU A 94 -14.93 2.49 0.11
CA LEU A 94 -15.86 3.58 0.46
C LEU A 94 -16.90 3.17 1.51
N SER A 95 -17.47 1.97 1.40
CA SER A 95 -18.48 1.48 2.35
C SER A 95 -17.90 1.26 3.75
N ASN A 96 -16.61 0.97 3.87
CA ASN A 96 -15.92 0.74 5.14
C ASN A 96 -15.03 1.91 5.57
N ILE A 97 -15.11 3.07 4.91
CA ILE A 97 -14.08 4.13 5.01
C ILE A 97 -13.75 4.59 6.43
N GLN A 98 -14.73 4.61 7.34
CA GLN A 98 -14.52 4.99 8.75
C GLN A 98 -13.65 3.98 9.53
N ASP A 99 -13.62 2.74 9.04
CA ASP A 99 -12.86 1.62 9.59
C ASP A 99 -11.58 1.32 8.80
N ILE A 100 -11.37 1.98 7.65
CA ILE A 100 -10.14 1.81 6.88
C ILE A 100 -9.05 2.70 7.47
N GLU A 101 -7.90 2.09 7.69
CA GLU A 101 -6.65 2.77 8.00
C GLU A 101 -5.64 2.48 6.90
N TYR A 102 -4.70 3.39 6.71
CA TYR A 102 -3.55 3.19 5.84
C TYR A 102 -2.24 3.54 6.54
N ARG A 103 -1.18 2.96 6.00
CA ARG A 103 0.21 3.39 6.26
C ARG A 103 0.97 3.41 4.95
N THR A 104 2.08 4.14 4.94
CA THR A 104 2.93 4.31 3.75
C THR A 104 4.39 4.10 4.09
N MET A 105 5.20 3.84 3.07
CA MET A 105 6.65 3.73 3.16
C MET A 105 7.24 4.38 1.91
N SER A 106 8.20 5.29 2.09
CA SER A 106 8.92 5.95 0.99
C SER A 106 10.08 5.10 0.51
N PHE A 107 10.35 5.15 -0.80
CA PHE A 107 11.49 4.53 -1.44
C PHE A 107 12.23 5.56 -2.30
N ILE A 108 13.56 5.46 -2.32
CA ILE A 108 14.39 6.34 -3.16
C ILE A 108 14.14 6.06 -4.65
N ASN A 109 14.01 4.78 -5.01
CA ASN A 109 13.77 4.35 -6.39
C ASN A 109 12.49 3.50 -6.50
N ASN A 110 11.96 3.42 -7.71
CA ASN A 110 10.71 2.73 -7.98
C ASN A 110 10.84 1.20 -8.03
N ASP A 111 12.04 0.70 -8.34
CA ASP A 111 12.25 -0.73 -8.53
C ASP A 111 12.30 -1.46 -7.18
N ASP A 112 12.90 -0.85 -6.16
CA ASP A 112 12.86 -1.34 -4.78
C ASP A 112 11.43 -1.32 -4.24
N ALA A 113 10.66 -0.26 -4.52
CA ALA A 113 9.25 -0.20 -4.12
C ALA A 113 8.44 -1.37 -4.73
N LYS A 114 8.63 -1.68 -6.02
CA LYS A 114 7.96 -2.81 -6.70
C LYS A 114 8.42 -4.17 -6.18
N GLN A 115 9.71 -4.32 -5.89
CA GLN A 115 10.23 -5.55 -5.30
C GLN A 115 9.65 -5.74 -3.89
N PHE A 116 9.52 -4.66 -3.12
CA PHE A 116 8.89 -4.69 -1.80
C PHE A 116 7.37 -4.98 -1.88
N GLU A 117 6.67 -4.45 -2.88
CA GLU A 117 5.27 -4.82 -3.18
C GLU A 117 5.14 -6.33 -3.40
N THR A 118 6.06 -6.89 -4.18
CA THR A 118 6.11 -8.34 -4.44
C THR A 118 6.37 -9.11 -3.15
N TYR A 119 7.31 -8.66 -2.31
CA TYR A 119 7.54 -9.25 -0.98
C TYR A 119 6.26 -9.25 -0.15
N ILE A 120 5.61 -8.10 0.00
CA ILE A 120 4.36 -7.95 0.76
C ILE A 120 3.25 -8.88 0.25
N LYS A 121 3.13 -9.02 -1.08
CA LYS A 121 2.15 -9.90 -1.73
C LYS A 121 2.25 -11.36 -1.25
N PHE A 122 3.46 -11.82 -0.95
CA PHE A 122 3.71 -13.19 -0.47
C PHE A 122 3.73 -13.31 1.05
N THR A 123 4.02 -12.22 1.77
CA THR A 123 4.10 -12.23 3.24
C THR A 123 2.72 -12.16 3.90
N GLU A 124 1.75 -11.47 3.29
CA GLU A 124 0.47 -11.16 3.93
C GLU A 124 -0.74 -11.61 3.09
N GLN A 125 -1.86 -11.87 3.78
CA GLN A 125 -3.12 -12.20 3.12
C GLN A 125 -4.02 -10.97 3.01
N TYR A 126 -4.34 -10.58 1.77
CA TYR A 126 -5.18 -9.43 1.44
C TYR A 126 -6.55 -9.84 0.94
N LEU A 127 -7.57 -9.03 1.24
CA LEU A 127 -8.88 -9.16 0.63
C LEU A 127 -8.82 -9.00 -0.89
N PHE A 128 -8.03 -8.04 -1.38
CA PHE A 128 -7.77 -7.84 -2.80
C PHE A 128 -6.28 -7.97 -3.10
N ASN A 129 -5.90 -9.04 -3.80
CA ASN A 129 -4.52 -9.38 -4.17
C ASN A 129 -4.20 -9.18 -5.67
N THR A 130 -5.10 -8.51 -6.39
CA THR A 130 -5.09 -8.31 -7.84
C THR A 130 -4.08 -7.28 -8.30
#